data_AF-A0A5U8XKA7-F1
#
_entry.id   AF-A0A5U8XKA7-F1
#
_cell.length_a   1.000
_cell.length_b   1.000
_cell.length_c   1.000
_cell.angle_alpha   90.00
_cell.angle_beta   90.00
_cell.angle_gamma   90.00
#
_symmetry.space_group_name_H-M   'P 1'
#
loop_
_entity.id
_entity.type
_entity.pdbx_description
1 polymer ?
#
loop_
_entity_poly.entity_id
_entity_poly.type
_entity_poly.pdbx_seq_one_letter_code
_entity_poly.pdbx_strand_id
1 'polypeptide(L)'
;MSYRLDITLRPEVILRSLVNYRNHTNYKENQLTWHPSGARELEKRLRDTLVPRCDTYALASFSHGYIGSRNFTYLRVDLDEMFDGQVAYAPANEHTETDELLPYILADLGVSLTRKDIIPLLIPEDAEEVDVLIAPRHLTYKGKITVSLTGGKKRLVERVLITDVGPYPTA
;
A
#
# COMPACT_ATOMS: atom_id res chain seq x y z
N MET A 1 -5.47 21.09 3.82
CA MET A 1 -6.35 19.92 4.02
C MET A 1 -5.52 18.66 3.81
N SER A 2 -5.50 17.75 4.78
CA SER A 2 -4.83 16.45 4.68
C SER A 2 -5.82 15.42 4.13
N TYR A 3 -5.40 14.63 3.15
CA TYR A 3 -6.16 13.47 2.67
C TYR A 3 -5.76 12.27 3.53
N ARG A 4 -6.74 11.65 4.21
CA ARG A 4 -6.50 10.42 4.98
C ARG A 4 -6.51 9.25 4.02
N LEU A 5 -5.38 8.56 3.92
CA LEU A 5 -5.23 7.36 3.11
C LEU A 5 -5.81 6.16 3.86
N ASP A 6 -6.75 5.45 3.24
CA ASP A 6 -7.17 4.13 3.71
C ASP A 6 -6.34 3.07 2.98
N ILE A 7 -5.33 2.54 3.67
CA ILE A 7 -4.36 1.56 3.13
C ILE A 7 -4.91 0.14 3.01
N THR A 8 -6.10 -0.11 3.55
CA THR A 8 -6.80 -1.39 3.43
C THR A 8 -7.43 -1.58 2.04
N LEU A 9 -7.60 -0.48 1.30
CA LEU A 9 -8.15 -0.49 -0.05
C LEU A 9 -7.10 -0.93 -1.07
N ARG A 10 -7.59 -1.43 -2.21
CA ARG A 10 -6.72 -1.76 -3.35
C ARG A 10 -5.99 -0.53 -3.88
N PRO A 11 -4.74 -0.67 -4.36
CA PRO A 11 -3.95 0.44 -4.89
C PRO A 11 -4.69 1.32 -5.91
N GLU A 12 -5.44 0.73 -6.84
CA GLU A 12 -6.20 1.44 -7.87
C GLU A 12 -7.28 2.36 -7.29
N VAL A 13 -7.93 1.89 -6.21
CA VAL A 13 -8.99 2.62 -5.51
C VAL A 13 -8.40 3.78 -4.74
N ILE A 14 -7.25 3.55 -4.10
CA ILE A 14 -6.50 4.59 -3.41
C ILE A 14 -6.11 5.71 -4.38
N LEU A 15 -5.49 5.35 -5.50
CA LEU A 15 -5.01 6.33 -6.47
C LEU A 15 -6.17 7.11 -7.12
N ARG A 16 -7.29 6.44 -7.44
CA ARG A 16 -8.52 7.11 -7.92
C ARG A 16 -9.02 8.14 -6.90
N SER A 17 -9.04 7.77 -5.62
CA SER A 17 -9.52 8.64 -4.56
C SER A 17 -8.60 9.86 -4.37
N LEU A 18 -7.29 9.68 -4.48
CA LEU A 18 -6.31 10.77 -4.52
C LEU A 18 -6.53 11.70 -5.73
N VAL A 19 -6.77 11.14 -6.92
CA VAL A 19 -7.09 11.91 -8.13
C VAL A 19 -8.36 12.73 -7.95
N ASN A 20 -9.41 12.14 -7.39
CA ASN A 20 -10.67 12.82 -7.10
C ASN A 20 -10.49 13.97 -6.13
N TYR A 21 -9.74 13.73 -5.05
CA TYR A 21 -9.43 14.76 -4.07
C TYR A 21 -8.61 15.91 -4.66
N ARG A 22 -7.53 15.62 -5.40
CA ARG A 22 -6.65 16.65 -5.97
C ARG A 22 -7.27 17.47 -7.09
N ASN A 23 -8.12 16.85 -7.92
CA ASN A 23 -8.70 17.50 -9.09
C ASN A 23 -10.14 17.97 -8.87
N HIS A 24 -10.68 17.83 -7.66
CA HIS A 24 -12.09 18.11 -7.35
C HIS A 24 -13.07 17.37 -8.28
N THR A 25 -12.78 16.10 -8.57
CA THR A 25 -13.60 15.22 -9.41
C THR A 25 -14.28 14.12 -8.60
N ASN A 26 -15.19 13.37 -9.21
CA ASN A 26 -15.91 12.25 -8.58
C ASN A 26 -15.96 11.02 -9.50
N TYR A 27 -14.81 10.66 -10.07
CA TYR A 27 -14.69 9.47 -10.91
C TYR A 27 -15.03 8.21 -10.10
N LYS A 28 -15.88 7.36 -10.68
CA LYS A 28 -16.24 6.04 -10.16
C LYS A 28 -15.22 4.99 -10.61
N GLU A 29 -15.31 3.81 -10.01
CA GLU A 29 -14.39 2.70 -10.28
C GLU A 29 -14.34 2.28 -11.74
N ASN A 30 -15.50 2.24 -12.37
CA ASN A 30 -15.62 1.90 -13.78
C ASN A 30 -15.29 3.06 -14.73
N GLN A 31 -14.89 4.24 -14.26
CA GLN A 31 -14.62 5.40 -15.12
C GLN A 31 -13.14 5.67 -15.37
N LEU A 32 -12.27 5.08 -14.54
CA LEU A 32 -10.82 5.21 -14.65
C LEU A 32 -10.17 3.83 -14.63
N THR A 33 -9.57 3.47 -15.76
CA THR A 33 -8.79 2.23 -15.88
C THR A 33 -7.31 2.60 -15.97
N TRP A 34 -6.53 2.20 -14.98
CA TRP A 34 -5.09 2.42 -14.96
C TRP A 34 -4.39 1.57 -16.01
N HIS A 35 -3.44 2.17 -16.71
CA HIS A 35 -2.67 1.46 -17.74
C HIS A 35 -1.82 0.35 -17.09
N PRO A 36 -1.74 -0.85 -17.71
CA PRO A 36 -1.03 -2.00 -17.14
C PRO A 36 0.47 -1.77 -16.93
N SER A 37 1.05 -0.73 -17.54
CA SER A 37 2.45 -0.35 -17.26
C SER A 37 2.67 0.20 -15.85
N GLY A 38 1.61 0.49 -15.09
CA GLY A 38 1.70 1.01 -13.72
C GLY A 38 2.32 2.41 -13.63
N ALA A 39 2.84 2.72 -12.44
CA ALA A 39 3.50 3.98 -12.14
C ALA A 39 4.87 4.08 -12.83
N ARG A 40 5.24 5.29 -13.22
CA ARG A 40 6.56 5.62 -13.77
C ARG A 40 7.15 6.82 -13.04
N GLU A 41 8.45 6.81 -12.85
CA GLU A 41 9.16 7.94 -12.27
C GLU A 41 9.14 9.13 -13.23
N LEU A 42 8.97 10.32 -12.64
CA LEU A 42 9.14 11.57 -13.36
C LEU A 42 10.63 11.88 -13.53
N GLU A 43 10.98 12.44 -14.68
CA GLU A 43 12.31 12.99 -14.90
C GLU A 43 12.65 14.03 -13.82
N LYS A 44 13.92 14.09 -13.41
CA LYS A 44 14.40 14.98 -12.35
C LYS A 44 13.92 16.43 -12.54
N ARG A 45 14.02 16.94 -13.78
CA ARG A 45 13.56 18.29 -14.14
C ARG A 45 12.08 18.52 -13.83
N LEU A 46 11.21 17.55 -14.10
CA LEU A 46 9.77 17.66 -13.83
C LEU A 46 9.48 17.55 -12.33
N ARG A 47 10.20 16.68 -11.61
CA ARG A 47 10.06 16.55 -10.14
C ARG A 47 10.38 17.86 -9.43
N ASP A 48 11.42 18.56 -9.86
CA ASP A 48 11.90 19.80 -9.25
C ASP A 48 11.01 21.02 -9.56
N THR A 49 10.19 20.94 -10.63
CA THR A 49 9.37 22.07 -11.12
C THR A 49 7.88 21.96 -10.80
N LEU A 50 7.38 20.75 -10.52
CA LEU A 50 5.97 20.54 -10.18
C LEU A 50 5.67 20.92 -8.72
N VAL A 51 4.63 21.72 -8.53
CA VAL A 51 4.05 22.05 -7.21
C VAL A 51 2.63 21.48 -7.15
N PRO A 52 2.32 20.54 -6.22
CA PRO A 52 3.19 19.99 -5.17
C PRO A 52 4.25 19.04 -5.73
N ARG A 53 5.34 18.82 -4.99
CA ARG A 53 6.39 17.84 -5.35
C ARG A 53 5.74 16.48 -5.62
N CYS A 54 5.89 16.01 -6.85
CA CYS A 54 5.43 14.71 -7.32
C CYS A 54 6.66 13.96 -7.82
N ASP A 55 6.73 12.66 -7.58
CA ASP A 55 7.84 11.81 -8.03
C ASP A 55 7.43 10.86 -9.17
N THR A 56 6.13 10.71 -9.41
CA THR A 56 5.59 9.68 -10.29
C THR A 56 4.43 10.18 -11.14
N TYR A 57 4.19 9.46 -12.24
CA TYR A 57 2.98 9.57 -13.04
C TYR A 57 2.42 8.19 -13.42
N ALA A 58 1.11 8.12 -13.63
CA ALA A 58 0.45 6.97 -14.22
C ALA A 58 -0.56 7.41 -15.28
N LEU A 59 -0.61 6.64 -16.38
CA LEU A 59 -1.60 6.82 -17.43
C LEU A 59 -2.89 6.13 -17.00
N ALA A 60 -4.02 6.83 -17.10
CA ALA A 60 -5.33 6.22 -17.03
C ALA A 60 -6.11 6.48 -18.31
N SER A 61 -6.85 5.47 -18.75
CA SER A 61 -7.85 5.58 -19.79
C SER A 61 -9.21 5.85 -19.14
N PHE A 62 -9.91 6.81 -19.69
CA PHE A 62 -11.27 7.09 -19.29
C PHE A 62 -12.23 6.10 -19.94
N SER A 63 -13.28 5.72 -19.22
CA SER A 63 -14.34 4.86 -19.73
C SER A 63 -15.70 5.26 -19.15
N HIS A 64 -16.78 4.65 -19.64
CA HIS A 64 -18.16 4.86 -19.17
C HIS A 64 -18.57 6.33 -19.07
N GLY A 65 -18.63 7.01 -20.22
CA GLY A 65 -19.10 8.40 -20.33
C GLY A 65 -18.00 9.46 -20.39
N TYR A 66 -16.74 9.05 -20.32
CA TYR A 66 -15.58 9.91 -20.53
C TYR A 66 -14.72 9.36 -21.67
N ILE A 67 -14.10 10.24 -22.47
CA ILE A 67 -13.29 9.87 -23.65
C ILE A 67 -11.85 10.34 -23.45
N GLY A 68 -10.91 9.49 -23.89
CA GLY A 68 -9.48 9.80 -23.95
C GLY A 68 -8.67 9.13 -22.85
N SER A 69 -7.42 9.56 -22.73
CA SER A 69 -6.51 9.11 -21.68
C SER A 69 -5.73 10.30 -21.13
N ARG A 70 -5.31 10.21 -19.86
CA ARG A 70 -4.59 11.27 -19.19
C ARG A 70 -3.53 10.71 -18.26
N ASN A 71 -2.38 11.37 -18.23
CA ASN A 71 -1.36 11.15 -17.21
C ASN A 71 -1.72 11.91 -15.95
N PHE A 72 -1.74 11.22 -14.82
CA PHE A 72 -1.88 11.81 -13.49
C PHE A 72 -0.53 11.80 -12.78
N THR A 73 -0.09 12.95 -12.29
CA THR A 73 1.12 13.08 -11.48
C THR A 73 0.78 13.06 -9.99
N TYR A 74 1.56 12.31 -9.22
CA TYR A 74 1.34 12.13 -7.79
C TYR A 74 2.64 11.76 -7.07
N LEU A 75 2.54 11.65 -5.74
CA LEU A 75 3.61 11.16 -4.88
C LEU A 75 3.20 9.76 -4.42
N ARG A 76 4.05 8.77 -4.65
CA ARG A 76 3.85 7.45 -4.05
C ARG A 76 4.19 7.48 -2.57
N VAL A 77 3.47 6.68 -1.81
CA VAL A 77 3.74 6.48 -0.39
C VAL A 77 4.96 5.57 -0.27
N ASP A 78 5.98 6.06 0.42
CA ASP A 78 7.14 5.25 0.78
C ASP A 78 6.81 4.43 2.01
N LEU A 79 6.78 3.10 1.87
CA LEU A 79 6.43 2.22 2.97
C LEU A 79 7.56 2.13 4.01
N ASP A 80 8.80 2.35 3.60
CA ASP A 80 9.95 2.43 4.51
C ASP A 80 9.78 3.61 5.47
N GLU A 81 9.44 4.78 4.93
CA GLU A 81 9.23 5.99 5.74
C GLU A 81 7.92 5.92 6.55
N MET A 82 6.87 5.30 5.99
CA MET A 82 5.56 5.22 6.64
C MET A 82 5.58 4.32 7.88
N PHE A 83 6.33 3.21 7.81
CA PHE A 83 6.40 2.21 8.87
C PHE A 83 7.75 2.23 9.60
N ASP A 84 8.44 3.37 9.64
CA ASP A 84 9.70 3.48 10.38
C ASP A 84 9.55 2.98 11.82
N GLY A 85 10.27 1.91 12.16
CA GLY A 85 10.19 1.21 13.44
C GLY A 85 8.99 0.28 13.68
N GLN A 86 8.12 0.08 12.68
CA GLN A 86 7.03 -0.90 12.70
C GLN A 86 7.33 -2.06 11.76
N VAL A 87 7.17 -3.29 12.26
CA VAL A 87 7.37 -4.51 11.48
C VAL A 87 6.12 -5.38 11.54
N ALA A 88 5.90 -6.16 10.49
CA ALA A 88 4.95 -7.27 10.54
C ALA A 88 5.63 -8.51 11.11
N TYR A 89 4.87 -9.40 11.74
CA TYR A 89 5.39 -10.61 12.35
C TYR A 89 4.85 -11.85 11.64
N ALA A 90 5.76 -12.74 11.23
CA ALA A 90 5.41 -14.04 10.67
C ALA A 90 6.15 -15.17 11.40
N PRO A 91 5.61 -16.40 11.41
CA PRO A 91 6.29 -17.58 11.93
C PRO A 91 7.61 -17.84 11.19
N ALA A 92 8.68 -18.08 11.94
CA ALA A 92 9.94 -18.52 11.36
C ALA A 92 9.82 -19.93 10.76
N ASN A 93 10.59 -20.21 9.70
CA ASN A 93 10.77 -21.52 9.07
C ASN A 93 9.49 -22.16 8.48
N GLU A 94 8.40 -21.40 8.35
CA GLU A 94 7.16 -21.85 7.67
C GLU A 94 7.03 -21.31 6.23
N HIS A 95 7.93 -20.40 5.81
CA HIS A 95 7.80 -19.64 4.56
C HIS A 95 9.02 -19.75 3.65
N THR A 96 8.77 -19.89 2.35
CA THR A 96 9.83 -20.04 1.34
C THR A 96 9.95 -18.83 0.41
N GLU A 97 8.82 -18.15 0.13
CA GLU A 97 8.78 -16.94 -0.69
C GLU A 97 8.15 -15.76 0.06
N THR A 98 8.55 -14.53 -0.30
CA THR A 98 8.05 -13.30 0.32
C THR A 98 6.55 -13.02 0.08
N ASP A 99 5.93 -13.61 -0.94
CA ASP A 99 4.49 -13.46 -1.20
C ASP A 99 3.64 -14.23 -0.18
N GLU A 100 4.20 -15.24 0.49
CA GLU A 100 3.56 -15.93 1.60
C GLU A 100 3.41 -15.04 2.85
N LEU A 101 4.18 -13.94 2.93
CA LEU A 101 4.16 -13.01 4.06
C LEU A 101 3.03 -11.97 3.96
N LEU A 102 2.38 -11.85 2.80
CA LEU A 102 1.34 -10.84 2.55
C LEU A 102 0.15 -10.87 3.53
N PRO A 103 -0.37 -12.03 3.97
CA PRO A 103 -1.44 -12.08 4.96
C PRO A 103 -1.04 -11.48 6.33
N TYR A 104 0.22 -11.65 6.74
CA TYR A 104 0.74 -11.09 8.00
C TYR A 104 0.89 -9.58 7.91
N ILE A 105 1.36 -9.08 6.76
CA ILE A 105 1.42 -7.64 6.48
C ILE A 105 0.03 -7.01 6.54
N LEU A 106 -0.98 -7.67 5.96
CA LEU A 106 -2.36 -7.21 6.05
C LEU A 106 -2.89 -7.22 7.49
N ALA A 107 -2.60 -8.27 8.25
CA ALA A 107 -3.08 -8.42 9.63
C ALA A 107 -2.46 -7.39 10.60
N ASP A 108 -1.15 -7.18 10.51
CA ASP A 108 -0.42 -6.35 11.47
C ASP A 108 -0.40 -4.86 11.08
N LEU A 109 -0.19 -4.59 9.79
CA LEU A 109 0.00 -3.24 9.25
C LEU A 109 -1.23 -2.72 8.48
N GLY A 110 -2.19 -3.57 8.13
CA GLY A 110 -3.39 -3.17 7.40
C GLY A 110 -3.16 -2.88 5.92
N VAL A 111 -1.98 -3.20 5.37
CA VAL A 111 -1.64 -2.94 3.97
C VAL A 111 -2.15 -4.09 3.10
N SER A 112 -3.12 -3.80 2.23
CA SER A 112 -3.64 -4.79 1.28
C SER A 112 -2.75 -4.88 0.03
N LEU A 113 -1.91 -5.91 -0.03
CA LEU A 113 -1.06 -6.23 -1.17
C LEU A 113 -1.39 -7.61 -1.76
N THR A 114 -1.12 -7.77 -3.05
CA THR A 114 -1.18 -9.05 -3.76
C THR A 114 0.20 -9.44 -4.29
N ARG A 115 0.34 -10.68 -4.78
CA ARG A 115 1.60 -11.15 -5.40
C ARG A 115 2.09 -10.26 -6.55
N LYS A 116 1.19 -9.54 -7.24
CA LYS A 116 1.55 -8.62 -8.34
C LYS A 116 2.14 -7.31 -7.84
N ASP A 117 1.92 -6.98 -6.58
CA ASP A 117 2.30 -5.70 -5.97
C ASP A 117 3.71 -5.74 -5.38
N ILE A 118 4.32 -6.92 -5.30
CA ILE A 118 5.64 -7.14 -4.74
C ILE A 118 6.59 -7.79 -5.76
N ILE A 119 7.88 -7.82 -5.43
CA ILE A 119 8.87 -8.66 -6.09
C ILE A 119 9.00 -9.93 -5.24
N PRO A 120 8.51 -11.10 -5.72
CA PRO A 120 8.68 -12.36 -5.00
C PRO A 120 10.17 -12.71 -4.92
N LEU A 121 10.64 -12.96 -3.71
CA LEU A 121 12.01 -13.34 -3.41
C LEU A 121 12.00 -14.56 -2.50
N LEU A 122 13.05 -15.37 -2.59
CA LEU A 122 13.25 -16.51 -1.68
C LEU A 122 13.65 -16.00 -0.30
N ILE A 123 13.05 -16.60 0.73
CA ILE A 123 13.38 -16.36 2.14
C ILE A 123 14.56 -17.26 2.50
N PRO A 124 15.69 -16.71 3.00
CA PRO A 124 16.79 -17.52 3.51
C PRO A 124 16.34 -18.38 4.71
N GLU A 125 16.83 -19.62 4.80
CA GLU A 125 16.41 -20.59 5.83
C GLU A 125 16.65 -20.13 7.28
N ASP A 126 17.62 -19.24 7.50
CA ASP A 126 17.97 -18.69 8.82
C ASP A 126 17.69 -17.18 8.95
N ALA A 127 16.81 -16.62 8.09
CA ALA A 127 16.47 -15.21 8.17
C ALA A 127 15.65 -14.91 9.45
N GLU A 128 16.11 -13.95 10.25
CA GLU A 128 15.33 -13.37 11.36
C GLU A 128 14.43 -12.23 10.89
N GLU A 129 14.81 -11.56 9.80
CA GLU A 129 14.07 -10.48 9.18
C GLU A 129 14.15 -10.60 7.65
N VAL A 130 13.06 -10.26 6.99
CA VAL A 130 12.95 -10.28 5.54
C VAL A 130 12.28 -9.00 5.05
N ASP A 131 12.86 -8.43 4.01
CA ASP A 131 12.32 -7.27 3.32
C ASP A 131 11.40 -7.70 2.17
N VAL A 132 10.12 -7.35 2.27
CA VAL A 132 9.14 -7.50 1.18
C VAL A 132 9.21 -6.26 0.29
N LEU A 133 9.83 -6.42 -0.87
CA LEU A 133 10.04 -5.32 -1.82
C LEU A 133 8.79 -5.03 -2.64
N ILE A 134 8.38 -3.76 -2.69
CA ILE A 134 7.26 -3.33 -3.55
C ILE A 134 7.69 -3.31 -5.02
N ALA A 135 6.82 -3.78 -5.90
CA ALA A 135 7.09 -3.80 -7.33
C ALA A 135 7.38 -2.37 -7.86
N PRO A 136 8.41 -2.16 -8.71
CA PRO A 136 8.85 -0.80 -9.08
C PRO A 136 7.76 0.05 -9.75
N ARG A 137 6.80 -0.61 -10.43
CA ARG A 137 5.69 0.01 -11.16
C ARG A 137 4.37 0.01 -10.37
N HIS A 138 4.41 -0.33 -9.09
CA HIS A 138 3.24 -0.32 -8.23
C HIS A 138 2.62 1.09 -8.16
N LEU A 139 1.29 1.17 -8.22
CA LEU A 139 0.54 2.41 -8.43
C LEU A 139 0.52 3.34 -7.22
N THR A 140 0.64 2.83 -6.00
CA THR A 140 0.41 3.63 -4.78
C THR A 140 1.65 3.67 -3.89
N TYR A 141 2.20 2.49 -3.62
CA TYR A 141 3.34 2.27 -2.75
C TYR A 141 4.67 2.17 -3.50
N LYS A 142 5.76 2.47 -2.79
CA LYS A 142 7.16 2.21 -3.14
C LYS A 142 7.93 1.80 -1.88
N GLY A 143 9.20 1.44 -2.04
CA GLY A 143 10.05 1.01 -0.92
C GLY A 143 9.83 -0.47 -0.61
N LYS A 144 9.89 -0.80 0.67
CA LYS A 144 9.73 -2.16 1.18
C LYS A 144 8.97 -2.17 2.51
N ILE A 145 8.62 -3.37 2.96
CA ILE A 145 8.08 -3.64 4.29
C ILE A 145 8.96 -4.69 4.95
N THR A 146 9.48 -4.39 6.14
CA THR A 146 10.26 -5.35 6.92
C THR A 146 9.32 -6.26 7.72
N VAL A 147 9.57 -7.57 7.60
CA VAL A 147 8.83 -8.62 8.30
C VAL A 147 9.82 -9.35 9.21
N SER A 148 9.52 -9.40 10.50
CA SER A 148 10.28 -10.18 11.47
C SER A 148 9.76 -11.61 11.53
N LEU A 149 10.67 -12.57 11.31
CA LEU A 149 10.43 -14.00 11.39
C LEU A 149 10.71 -14.46 12.82
N THR A 150 9.64 -14.56 13.61
CA THR A 150 9.76 -14.93 15.02
C THR A 150 9.46 -16.42 15.20
N GLY A 151 10.32 -17.13 15.93
CA GLY A 151 10.25 -18.58 16.18
C GLY A 151 9.07 -19.06 17.03
N GLY A 152 7.94 -18.36 17.02
CA GLY A 152 6.74 -18.77 17.74
C GLY A 152 5.47 -18.16 17.16
N LYS A 153 4.43 -18.99 17.00
CA LYS A 153 3.06 -18.50 16.81
C LYS A 153 2.64 -17.67 18.03
N LYS A 154 2.78 -16.34 17.97
CA LYS A 154 2.15 -15.32 18.86
C LYS A 154 2.55 -13.93 18.31
N ARG A 155 1.64 -13.00 17.96
CA ARG A 155 0.47 -12.50 18.71
C ARG A 155 -0.64 -11.98 17.77
N LEU A 156 -1.63 -12.80 17.45
CA LEU A 156 -2.94 -12.31 16.96
C LEU A 156 -3.84 -11.76 18.08
N VAL A 157 -3.35 -11.60 19.32
CA VAL A 157 -4.20 -11.44 20.53
C VAL A 157 -4.07 -10.08 21.25
N GLU A 158 -3.20 -9.15 20.86
CA GLU A 158 -3.06 -7.88 21.63
C GLU A 158 -3.82 -6.65 21.07
N ARG A 159 -4.58 -6.79 19.97
CA ARG A 159 -5.42 -5.69 19.42
C ARG A 159 -6.93 -5.79 19.68
N VAL A 160 -7.38 -6.70 20.55
CA VAL A 160 -8.74 -6.65 21.12
C VAL A 160 -8.68 -6.40 22.63
N LEU A 161 -8.11 -5.27 23.01
CA LEU A 161 -8.51 -4.57 24.22
C LEU A 161 -9.70 -3.68 23.84
N ILE A 162 -10.84 -4.30 23.56
CA ILE A 162 -12.11 -3.61 23.77
C ILE A 162 -12.33 -3.69 25.27
N THR A 163 -12.09 -2.53 25.88
CA THR A 163 -12.51 -2.10 27.20
C THR A 163 -13.72 -2.88 27.71
N ASP A 164 -13.55 -3.45 28.91
CA ASP A 164 -14.63 -3.90 29.78
C ASP A 164 -15.77 -2.86 29.75
N VAL A 165 -16.85 -3.19 29.03
CA VAL A 165 -18.04 -2.35 29.01
C VAL A 165 -18.75 -2.65 30.32
N GLY A 166 -18.44 -1.84 31.33
CA GLY A 166 -19.07 -1.92 32.64
C GLY A 166 -20.61 -1.96 32.54
N PRO A 167 -21.29 -2.50 33.56
CA PRO A 167 -22.73 -2.73 33.51
C PRO A 167 -23.51 -1.45 33.20
N TYR A 168 -24.49 -1.60 32.31
CA TYR A 168 -25.47 -0.60 31.93
C TYR A 168 -26.15 -0.04 33.20
N PRO A 169 -26.12 1.28 33.49
CA PRO A 169 -26.86 1.83 34.60
C PRO A 169 -28.35 1.77 34.26
N THR A 170 -29.09 1.01 35.06
CA THR A 170 -30.56 1.12 35.14
C THR A 170 -30.88 2.20 36.16
N ALA A 171 -31.51 3.27 35.70
CA ALA A 171 -32.20 4.26 36.51
C ALA A 171 -33.65 4.33 36.06
#